data_AF-A0A259ZWQ4-F1
#
_entry.id   AF-A0A259ZWQ4-F1
#
_cell.length_a   1.000
_cell.length_b   1.000
_cell.length_c   1.000
_cell.angle_alpha   90.00
_cell.angle_beta   90.00
_cell.angle_gamma   90.00
#
_symmetry.space_group_name_H-M   'P 1'
#
loop_
_entity.id
_entity.type
_entity.pdbx_description
1 polymer ?
#
loop_
_entity_poly.entity_id
_entity_poly.type
_entity_poly.pdbx_seq_one_letter_code
_entity_poly.pdbx_strand_id
1 'polypeptide(L)'
;MGSTGDRVAARERGWQKATRAAGTAVRERESAARRFAAARAQRDAAEQVMAAELERLSMSEGSVPRAAELVGVERVEAERLMSARRIVRAIHESDDSTSS
;
A
#
# COMPACT_ATOMS: atom_id res chain seq x y z
N MET A 1 14.03 48.59 27.74
CA MET A 1 13.83 47.28 28.40
C MET A 1 12.36 46.90 28.22
N GLY A 2 12.07 45.77 27.58
CA GLY A 2 10.68 45.35 27.31
C GLY A 2 9.93 44.98 28.59
N SER A 3 8.63 45.29 28.66
CA SER A 3 7.80 45.03 29.83
C SER A 3 7.65 43.52 30.05
N THR A 4 7.48 43.09 31.31
CA THR A 4 7.14 41.69 31.63
C THR A 4 5.89 41.22 30.87
N GLY A 5 4.94 42.11 30.58
CA GLY A 5 3.78 41.83 29.74
C GLY A 5 4.14 41.46 28.29
N ASP A 6 5.14 42.11 27.69
CA ASP A 6 5.58 41.83 26.32
C ASP A 6 6.20 40.44 26.20
N ARG A 7 6.95 40.03 27.23
CA ARG A 7 7.57 38.70 27.31
C ARG A 7 6.53 37.59 27.45
N VAL A 8 5.49 37.80 28.26
CA VAL A 8 4.38 36.85 28.40
C VAL A 8 3.60 36.73 27.10
N ALA A 9 3.24 37.86 26.48
CA ALA A 9 2.50 37.85 25.22
C ALA A 9 3.31 37.21 24.07
N ALA A 10 4.63 37.41 24.02
CA ALA A 10 5.50 36.74 23.06
C ALA A 10 5.53 35.22 23.28
N ARG A 11 5.59 34.77 24.54
CA ARG A 11 5.54 33.35 24.90
C ARG A 11 4.22 32.71 24.47
N GLU A 12 3.08 33.34 24.76
CA GLU A 12 1.76 32.83 24.36
C GLU A 12 1.63 32.69 22.83
N ARG A 13 2.08 33.70 22.07
CA ARG A 13 2.10 33.62 20.60
C ARG A 13 3.01 32.48 20.10
N GLY A 14 4.15 32.28 20.75
CA GLY A 14 5.05 31.16 20.45
C GLY A 14 4.39 29.80 20.67
N TRP A 15 3.68 29.65 21.79
CA TRP A 15 2.92 28.43 22.11
C TRP A 15 1.81 28.17 21.08
N GLN A 16 0.99 29.18 20.76
CA GLN A 16 -0.05 29.03 19.74
C GLN A 16 0.51 28.64 18.36
N LYS A 17 1.66 29.23 17.97
CA LYS A 17 2.36 28.87 16.72
C LYS A 17 2.83 27.41 16.75
N ALA A 18 3.42 26.97 17.85
CA ALA A 18 3.89 25.60 18.01
C ALA A 18 2.72 24.59 17.96
N THR A 19 1.60 24.86 18.64
CA THR A 19 0.41 24.01 18.61
C THR A 19 -0.19 23.91 17.20
N ARG A 20 -0.26 25.03 16.47
CA ARG A 20 -0.72 25.02 15.06
C ARG A 20 0.20 24.18 14.17
N ALA A 21 1.52 24.35 14.31
CA ALA A 21 2.51 23.58 13.56
C ALA A 21 2.46 22.08 13.87
N ALA A 22 2.25 21.70 15.14
CA ALA A 22 2.04 20.31 15.51
C ALA A 22 0.77 19.73 14.87
N GLY A 23 -0.33 20.49 14.88
CA GLY A 23 -1.59 20.09 14.26
C GLY A 23 -1.49 19.92 12.74
N THR A 24 -0.71 20.75 12.04
CA THR A 24 -0.47 20.58 10.60
C THR A 24 0.40 19.35 10.32
N ALA A 25 1.46 19.12 11.09
CA ALA A 25 2.33 17.97 10.92
C ALA A 25 1.59 16.62 11.09
N VAL A 26 0.66 16.53 12.06
CA VAL A 26 -0.19 15.34 12.24
C VAL A 26 -1.07 15.09 11.02
N ARG A 27 -1.76 16.14 10.52
CA ARG A 27 -2.62 16.01 9.33
C ARG A 27 -1.83 15.64 8.07
N GLU A 28 -0.62 16.17 7.91
CA GLU A 28 0.27 15.81 6.81
C GLU A 28 0.71 14.35 6.88
N ARG A 29 1.07 13.86 8.08
CA ARG A 29 1.41 12.46 8.31
C ARG A 29 0.25 11.53 7.98
N GLU A 30 -0.95 11.84 8.44
CA GLU A 30 -2.15 11.05 8.12
C GLU A 30 -2.43 11.05 6.61
N SER A 31 -2.29 12.21 5.96
CA SER A 31 -2.50 12.33 4.52
C SER A 31 -1.45 11.53 3.73
N ALA A 32 -0.20 11.50 4.20
CA ALA A 32 0.84 10.66 3.64
C ALA A 32 0.52 9.17 3.84
N ALA A 33 0.11 8.76 5.05
CA ALA A 33 -0.29 7.39 5.34
C ALA A 33 -1.42 6.90 4.44
N ARG A 34 -2.46 7.72 4.23
CA ARG A 34 -3.56 7.41 3.29
C ARG A 34 -3.08 7.25 1.86
N ARG A 35 -2.18 8.11 1.39
CA ARG A 35 -1.59 8.00 0.04
C ARG A 35 -0.76 6.73 -0.13
N PHE A 36 0.05 6.37 0.86
CA PHE A 36 0.80 5.10 0.82
C PHE A 36 -0.12 3.89 0.84
N ALA A 37 -1.19 3.91 1.63
CA ALA A 37 -2.18 2.85 1.64
C ALA A 37 -2.87 2.69 0.27
N ALA A 38 -3.26 3.81 -0.36
CA ALA A 38 -3.86 3.79 -1.70
C ALA A 38 -2.88 3.26 -2.76
N ALA A 39 -1.62 3.72 -2.73
CA ALA A 39 -0.58 3.25 -3.65
C ALA A 39 -0.31 1.75 -3.48
N ARG A 40 -0.33 1.25 -2.22
CA ARG A 40 -0.21 -0.18 -1.94
C ARG A 40 -1.39 -0.95 -2.52
N ALA A 41 -2.62 -0.50 -2.32
CA ALA A 41 -3.80 -1.15 -2.87
C ALA A 41 -3.76 -1.22 -4.41
N GLN A 42 -3.30 -0.15 -5.07
CA GLN A 42 -3.13 -0.14 -6.53
C GLN A 42 -2.06 -1.15 -7.00
N ARG A 43 -0.94 -1.23 -6.28
CA ARG A 43 0.11 -2.21 -6.55
C ARG A 43 -0.43 -3.63 -6.38
N ASP A 44 -1.10 -3.91 -5.27
CA ASP A 44 -1.66 -5.24 -4.99
C ASP A 44 -2.66 -5.65 -6.08
N ALA A 45 -3.51 -4.72 -6.55
CA ALA A 45 -4.42 -4.97 -7.67
C ALA A 45 -3.68 -5.28 -8.98
N ALA A 46 -2.62 -4.55 -9.30
CA ALA A 46 -1.80 -4.81 -10.49
C ALA A 46 -1.10 -6.17 -10.41
N GLU A 47 -0.57 -6.54 -9.24
CA GLU A 47 0.04 -7.86 -9.01
C GLU A 47 -0.98 -8.99 -9.19
N GLN A 48 -2.23 -8.81 -8.76
CA GLN A 48 -3.30 -9.80 -8.96
C GLN A 48 -3.68 -9.99 -10.43
N VAL A 49 -3.76 -8.89 -11.19
CA VAL A 49 -4.00 -8.94 -12.64
C VAL A 49 -2.87 -9.66 -13.35
N MET A 50 -1.62 -9.34 -13.02
CA MET A 50 -0.44 -9.99 -13.58
C MET A 50 -0.41 -11.49 -13.24
N ALA A 51 -0.72 -11.86 -12.00
CA ALA A 51 -0.80 -13.25 -11.58
C ALA A 51 -1.89 -14.03 -12.35
N ALA A 52 -3.04 -13.40 -12.63
CA ALA A 52 -4.10 -13.98 -13.48
C ALA A 52 -3.58 -14.29 -14.89
N GLU A 53 -2.90 -13.31 -15.48
CA GLU A 53 -2.41 -13.42 -16.85
C GLU A 53 -1.29 -14.48 -16.96
N LEU A 54 -0.38 -14.51 -15.99
CA LEU A 54 0.65 -15.55 -15.89
C LEU A 54 0.03 -16.95 -15.73
N GLU A 55 -1.00 -17.09 -14.90
CA GLU A 55 -1.72 -18.36 -14.73
C GLU A 55 -2.33 -18.80 -16.07
N ARG A 56 -3.05 -17.91 -16.76
CA ARG A 56 -3.65 -18.17 -18.08
C ARG A 56 -2.62 -18.57 -19.14
N LEU A 57 -1.53 -17.82 -19.26
CA LEU A 57 -0.45 -18.09 -20.22
C LEU A 57 0.30 -19.37 -19.88
N SER A 58 0.54 -19.64 -18.60
CA SER A 58 1.20 -20.88 -18.19
C SER A 58 0.39 -22.12 -18.56
N MET A 59 -0.96 -22.02 -18.52
CA MET A 59 -1.84 -23.10 -18.96
C MET A 59 -1.86 -23.25 -20.48
N SER A 60 -1.86 -22.16 -21.25
CA SER A 60 -1.85 -22.22 -22.72
C SER A 60 -0.53 -22.74 -23.28
N GLU A 61 0.59 -22.29 -22.71
CA GLU A 61 1.94 -22.68 -23.14
C GLU A 61 2.43 -23.98 -22.50
N GLY A 62 1.76 -24.45 -21.44
CA GLY A 62 2.21 -25.56 -20.60
C GLY A 62 3.53 -25.28 -19.87
N SER A 63 3.93 -24.01 -19.74
CA SER A 63 5.26 -23.61 -19.25
C SER A 63 5.22 -22.26 -18.53
N VAL A 64 5.54 -22.26 -17.24
CA VAL A 64 5.70 -21.04 -16.42
C VAL A 64 6.88 -20.17 -16.90
N PRO A 65 8.08 -20.73 -17.22
CA PRO A 65 9.16 -19.93 -17.79
C PRO A 65 8.73 -19.21 -19.07
N ARG A 66 7.98 -19.87 -19.95
CA ARG A 66 7.52 -19.26 -21.20
C ARG A 66 6.50 -18.15 -20.95
N ALA A 67 5.58 -18.34 -20.02
CA ALA A 67 4.64 -17.29 -19.60
C ALA A 67 5.36 -16.07 -19.01
N ALA A 68 6.39 -16.29 -18.19
CA ALA A 68 7.19 -15.21 -17.60
C ALA A 68 7.92 -14.38 -18.69
N GLU A 69 8.49 -15.05 -19.69
CA GLU A 69 9.11 -14.39 -20.86
C GLU A 69 8.10 -13.54 -21.64
N LEU A 70 6.87 -14.04 -21.86
CA LEU A 70 5.83 -13.33 -22.59
C LEU A 70 5.32 -12.08 -21.87
N VAL A 71 5.24 -12.13 -20.54
CA VAL A 71 4.84 -11.00 -19.69
C VAL A 71 6.01 -10.03 -19.44
N GLY A 72 7.25 -10.48 -19.64
CA GLY A 72 8.46 -9.68 -19.42
C GLY A 72 8.87 -9.61 -17.95
N VAL A 73 8.70 -10.68 -17.20
CA VAL A 73 9.11 -10.80 -15.79
C VAL A 73 10.08 -11.95 -15.59
N GLU A 74 10.89 -11.85 -14.54
CA GLU A 74 11.75 -12.94 -14.10
C GLU A 74 10.92 -14.17 -13.70
N ARG A 75 11.44 -15.37 -13.97
CA ARG A 75 10.76 -16.62 -13.63
C ARG A 75 10.40 -16.70 -12.14
N VAL A 76 11.32 -16.30 -11.26
CA VAL A 76 11.11 -16.31 -9.80
C VAL A 76 9.95 -15.39 -9.40
N GLU A 77 9.83 -14.24 -10.07
CA GLU A 77 8.73 -13.30 -9.84
C GLU A 77 7.39 -13.90 -10.26
N ALA A 78 7.34 -14.54 -11.44
CA ALA A 78 6.14 -15.20 -11.92
C ALA A 78 5.68 -16.33 -10.98
N GLU A 79 6.61 -17.16 -10.51
CA GLU A 79 6.33 -18.23 -9.55
C GLU A 79 5.80 -17.67 -8.22
N ARG A 80 6.37 -16.57 -7.72
CA ARG A 80 5.89 -15.88 -6.51
C ARG A 80 4.46 -15.37 -6.68
N LEU A 81 4.18 -14.67 -7.76
CA LEU A 81 2.87 -14.06 -8.04
C LEU A 81 1.77 -15.13 -8.20
N MET A 82 2.05 -16.19 -8.95
CA MET A 82 1.12 -17.31 -9.11
C MET A 82 0.86 -18.04 -7.78
N SER A 83 1.89 -18.23 -6.96
CA SER A 83 1.77 -18.88 -5.64
C SER A 83 0.95 -18.03 -4.67
N ALA A 84 1.20 -16.71 -4.62
CA ALA A 84 0.45 -15.79 -3.79
C ALA A 84 -1.04 -15.77 -4.15
N ARG A 85 -1.37 -15.75 -5.45
CA ARG A 85 -2.76 -15.81 -5.94
C ARG A 85 -3.47 -17.10 -5.52
N ARG A 86 -2.79 -18.26 -5.58
CA ARG A 86 -3.37 -19.54 -5.13
C ARG A 86 -3.75 -19.50 -3.65
N ILE A 87 -2.92 -18.91 -2.80
CA ILE A 87 -3.20 -18.76 -1.37
C ILE A 87 -4.42 -17.85 -1.16
N VAL A 88 -4.45 -16.70 -1.84
CA VAL A 88 -5.59 -15.75 -1.73
C VAL A 88 -6.90 -16.40 -2.17
N ARG A 89 -6.89 -17.17 -3.27
CA ARG A 89 -8.07 -17.93 -3.73
C ARG A 89 -8.53 -18.95 -2.70
N ALA A 90 -7.60 -19.73 -2.14
CA ALA A 90 -7.93 -20.74 -1.12
C ALA A 90 -8.55 -20.12 0.15
N ILE A 91 -8.11 -18.92 0.55
CA ILE A 91 -8.70 -18.20 1.69
C ILE A 91 -10.16 -17.81 1.40
N HIS A 92 -10.42 -17.22 0.22
CA HIS A 92 -11.78 -16.81 -0.15
C HIS A 92 -12.74 -18.00 -0.27
N GLU A 93 -12.31 -19.13 -0.85
CA GLU A 93 -13.11 -20.35 -0.94
C GLU A 93 -13.42 -20.97 0.44
N SER A 94 -12.53 -20.80 1.41
CA SER A 94 -12.73 -21.29 2.79
C SER A 94 -13.74 -20.44 3.56
N ASP A 95 -13.73 -19.12 3.37
CA ASP A 95 -14.66 -18.20 4.04
C ASP A 95 -16.12 -18.42 3.55
N ASP A 96 -16.31 -18.61 2.24
CA ASP A 96 -17.63 -18.92 1.66
C ASP A 96 -18.19 -20.28 2.15
N SER A 97 -17.32 -21.25 2.43
CA SER A 97 -17.72 -22.59 2.88
C SER A 97 -18.19 -22.65 4.34
N THR A 98 -17.92 -21.60 5.15
CA THR A 98 -18.33 -21.54 6.57
C THR A 98 -19.65 -20.80 6.82
N SER A 99 -20.27 -20.25 5.76
CA SER A 99 -21.53 -19.49 5.84
C SER A 99 -22.78 -20.29 5.43
N SER A 100 -22.71 -21.63 5.40
CA SER A 100 -23.86 -22.52 5.09
C SER A 100 -24.43 -23.21 6.32
#